data_AF-A0A7S2Z5E3-F1
#
_entry.id   AF-A0A7S2Z5E3-F1
#
_cell.length_a   1.000
_cell.length_b   1.000
_cell.length_c   1.000
_cell.angle_alpha   90.00
_cell.angle_beta   90.00
_cell.angle_gamma   90.00
#
_symmetry.space_group_name_H-M   'P 1'
#
loop_
_entity.id
_entity.type
_entity.pdbx_description
1 polymer ?
#
loop_
_entity_poly.entity_id
_entity_poly.type
_entity_poly.pdbx_seq_one_letter_code
_entity_poly.pdbx_strand_id
1 'polypeptide(L)'
;ADEEDEVEARLKKRKARGRKRKEMDPAEKAHICRSILSRMEAAFDADNEALKGEQPAIHKLKLLGEVESIFSLRHMHETLLYEGCLNVLKSWLSPLPDWTLPNVKIRATLLRVLQLMKIRPVDDKLDKLKSSGIGKVVMFLYKVSDETPDNKRLCGEIIQEWSRPIFAQNDSYASNRLPDDIRENRTIRKKKKKKKKVRADGEAVDEVQKPIHRNRLRMPEPSQMDFKVQPASRVDFDKAKKIQSPEGSAERRYKAKFGKKKPPAAGGTKMSIE
;
A
#
# COMPACT_ATOMS: atom_id res chain seq x y z
N ALA A 1 14.10 -27.82 -49.23
CA ALA A 1 13.25 -26.63 -49.34
C ALA A 1 12.18 -26.64 -48.23
N ASP A 2 11.52 -27.77 -47.98
CA ASP A 2 10.38 -27.85 -47.06
C ASP A 2 10.67 -27.54 -45.58
N GLU A 3 11.88 -27.83 -45.07
CA GLU A 3 12.22 -27.57 -43.66
C GLU A 3 12.43 -26.07 -43.37
N GLU A 4 12.96 -25.31 -44.33
CA GLU A 4 13.18 -23.87 -44.18
C GLU A 4 11.85 -23.10 -44.26
N ASP A 5 10.94 -23.55 -45.13
CA ASP A 5 9.59 -23.01 -45.26
C ASP A 5 8.72 -23.30 -44.01
N GLU A 6 8.86 -24.47 -43.38
CA GLU A 6 8.15 -24.79 -42.13
C GLU A 6 8.65 -23.95 -40.95
N VAL A 7 9.97 -23.72 -40.87
CA VAL A 7 10.58 -22.86 -39.84
C VAL A 7 10.16 -21.40 -40.04
N GLU A 8 10.10 -20.91 -41.28
CA GLU A 8 9.64 -19.55 -41.59
C GLU A 8 8.15 -19.37 -41.29
N ALA A 9 7.31 -20.37 -41.59
CA ALA A 9 5.89 -20.38 -41.25
C ALA A 9 5.67 -20.37 -39.72
N ARG A 10 6.46 -21.13 -38.95
CA ARG A 10 6.43 -21.07 -37.48
C ARG A 10 6.91 -19.73 -36.95
N LEU A 11 7.89 -19.10 -37.57
CA LEU A 11 8.38 -17.78 -37.19
C LEU A 11 7.36 -16.68 -37.49
N LYS A 12 6.66 -16.75 -38.64
CA LYS A 12 5.52 -15.87 -39.00
C LYS A 12 4.34 -16.07 -38.05
N LYS A 13 3.98 -17.30 -37.68
CA LYS A 13 2.96 -17.58 -36.65
C LYS A 13 3.34 -17.04 -35.26
N ARG A 14 4.62 -17.13 -34.87
CA ARG A 14 5.13 -16.54 -33.61
C ARG A 14 5.12 -15.01 -33.65
N LYS A 15 5.47 -14.39 -34.78
CA LYS A 15 5.37 -12.94 -34.99
C LYS A 15 3.90 -12.45 -35.02
N ALA A 16 2.98 -13.25 -35.56
CA ALA A 16 1.54 -12.97 -35.55
C ALA A 16 0.90 -13.11 -34.15
N ARG A 17 1.34 -14.10 -33.35
CA ARG A 17 0.99 -14.22 -31.91
C ARG A 17 1.62 -13.12 -31.06
N GLY A 18 2.74 -12.56 -31.53
CA GLY A 18 3.38 -11.37 -30.99
C GLY A 18 2.84 -10.05 -31.56
N ARG A 19 1.65 -10.04 -32.21
CA ARG A 19 0.90 -8.80 -32.38
C ARG A 19 0.64 -8.25 -30.99
N LYS A 20 1.50 -7.30 -30.57
CA LYS A 20 1.25 -6.32 -29.51
C LYS A 20 -0.26 -6.14 -29.43
N ARG A 21 -0.88 -6.49 -28.29
CA ARG A 21 -2.24 -6.01 -28.00
C ARG A 21 -2.24 -4.55 -28.40
N LYS A 22 -3.02 -4.19 -29.43
CA LYS A 22 -3.02 -2.84 -29.99
C LYS A 22 -3.29 -1.93 -28.81
N GLU A 23 -2.28 -1.18 -28.41
CA GLU A 23 -2.42 -0.26 -27.30
C GLU A 23 -3.48 0.74 -27.75
N MET A 24 -4.56 0.83 -26.98
CA MET A 24 -5.71 1.65 -27.34
C MET A 24 -5.24 3.09 -27.52
N ASP A 25 -5.72 3.74 -28.58
CA ASP A 25 -5.29 5.08 -28.92
C ASP A 25 -5.59 6.04 -27.75
N PRO A 26 -4.69 6.97 -27.39
CA PRO A 26 -4.94 7.90 -26.29
C PRO A 26 -6.24 8.71 -26.46
N ALA A 27 -6.60 9.08 -27.69
CA ALA A 27 -7.85 9.82 -27.95
C ALA A 27 -9.08 8.91 -27.75
N GLU A 28 -8.99 7.64 -28.12
CA GLU A 28 -10.03 6.64 -27.87
C GLU A 28 -10.23 6.41 -26.36
N LYS A 29 -9.14 6.29 -25.58
CA LYS A 29 -9.23 6.21 -24.11
C LYS A 29 -9.92 7.43 -23.51
N ALA A 30 -9.55 8.64 -23.96
CA ALA A 30 -10.13 9.88 -23.47
C ALA A 30 -11.62 9.97 -23.82
N HIS A 31 -12.02 9.55 -25.01
CA HIS A 31 -13.43 9.51 -25.41
C HIS A 31 -14.23 8.54 -24.52
N ILE A 32 -13.73 7.34 -24.28
CA ILE A 32 -14.37 6.36 -23.38
C ILE A 32 -14.51 6.93 -21.97
N CYS A 33 -13.44 7.53 -21.42
CA CYS A 33 -13.43 8.15 -20.09
C CYS A 33 -14.45 9.29 -19.99
N ARG A 34 -14.47 10.23 -20.95
CA ARG A 34 -15.45 11.33 -20.97
C ARG A 34 -16.88 10.82 -21.09
N SER A 35 -17.11 9.82 -21.93
CA SER A 35 -18.43 9.22 -22.12
C SER A 35 -18.96 8.58 -20.82
N ILE A 36 -18.14 7.79 -20.11
CA ILE A 36 -18.59 7.17 -18.86
C ILE A 36 -18.81 8.22 -17.77
N LEU A 37 -17.92 9.22 -17.63
CA LEU A 37 -18.05 10.26 -16.62
C LEU A 37 -19.28 11.12 -16.83
N SER A 38 -19.56 11.53 -18.08
CA SER A 38 -20.78 12.28 -18.41
C SER A 38 -22.05 11.48 -18.10
N ARG A 39 -22.07 10.18 -18.39
CA ARG A 39 -23.22 9.32 -18.03
C ARG A 39 -23.34 9.13 -16.52
N MET A 40 -22.22 9.11 -15.79
CA MET A 40 -22.25 9.06 -14.33
C MET A 40 -22.85 10.33 -13.73
N GLU A 41 -22.52 11.51 -14.26
CA GLU A 41 -23.11 12.78 -13.86
C GLU A 41 -24.61 12.81 -14.17
N ALA A 42 -25.01 12.42 -15.40
CA ALA A 42 -26.41 12.34 -15.78
C ALA A 42 -27.22 11.37 -14.90
N ALA A 43 -26.64 10.22 -14.52
CA ALA A 43 -27.29 9.27 -13.62
C ALA A 43 -27.39 9.80 -12.17
N PHE A 44 -26.45 10.62 -11.73
CA PHE A 44 -26.54 11.31 -10.44
C PHE A 44 -27.68 12.33 -10.43
N ASP A 45 -27.76 13.16 -11.47
CA ASP A 45 -28.82 14.16 -11.60
C ASP A 45 -30.20 13.53 -11.74
N ALA A 46 -30.32 12.47 -12.55
CA ALA A 46 -31.57 11.72 -12.71
C ALA A 46 -32.04 11.07 -11.41
N ASP A 47 -31.12 10.55 -10.59
CA ASP A 47 -31.48 10.01 -9.28
C ASP A 47 -31.86 11.10 -8.27
N ASN A 48 -31.23 12.28 -8.32
CA ASN A 48 -31.64 13.40 -7.48
C ASN A 48 -33.03 13.93 -7.87
N GLU A 49 -33.33 13.97 -9.17
CA GLU A 49 -34.65 14.37 -9.66
C GLU A 49 -35.72 13.33 -9.31
N ALA A 50 -35.40 12.03 -9.44
CA ALA A 50 -36.27 10.95 -8.97
C ALA A 50 -36.55 11.08 -7.47
N LEU A 51 -35.55 11.37 -6.65
CA LEU A 51 -35.71 11.56 -5.21
C LEU A 51 -36.63 12.75 -4.90
N LYS A 52 -36.48 13.89 -5.59
CA LYS A 52 -37.40 15.05 -5.44
C LYS A 52 -38.83 14.71 -5.84
N GLY A 53 -39.00 13.88 -6.87
CA GLY A 53 -40.29 13.39 -7.34
C GLY A 53 -40.83 12.20 -6.55
N GLU A 54 -40.20 11.83 -5.42
CA GLU A 54 -40.54 10.67 -4.59
C GLU A 54 -40.58 9.34 -5.36
N GLN A 55 -39.80 9.25 -6.44
CA GLN A 55 -39.63 8.06 -7.26
C GLN A 55 -38.37 7.27 -6.90
N PRO A 56 -38.34 5.95 -7.15
CA PRO A 56 -37.15 5.14 -6.92
C PRO A 56 -35.92 5.59 -7.75
N ALA A 57 -34.85 5.97 -7.06
CA ALA A 57 -33.57 6.33 -7.65
C ALA A 57 -32.74 5.08 -8.02
N ILE A 58 -32.81 4.65 -9.29
CA ILE A 58 -32.19 3.40 -9.78
C ILE A 58 -31.10 3.62 -10.84
N HIS A 59 -30.88 4.85 -11.31
CA HIS A 59 -30.00 5.13 -12.45
C HIS A 59 -28.54 4.86 -12.11
N LYS A 60 -28.07 5.31 -10.93
CA LYS A 60 -26.70 5.01 -10.48
C LYS A 60 -26.47 3.51 -10.35
N LEU A 61 -27.45 2.76 -9.85
CA LEU A 61 -27.36 1.30 -9.67
C LEU A 61 -27.29 0.55 -11.01
N LYS A 62 -28.05 0.98 -12.01
CA LYS A 62 -28.02 0.40 -13.37
C LYS A 62 -26.66 0.61 -14.04
N LEU A 63 -26.06 1.80 -13.88
CA LEU A 63 -24.80 2.17 -14.50
C LEU A 63 -23.57 1.58 -13.76
N LEU A 64 -23.71 1.22 -12.49
CA LEU A 64 -22.60 0.82 -11.62
C LEU A 64 -21.74 -0.33 -12.16
N GLY A 65 -22.34 -1.32 -12.82
CA GLY A 65 -21.61 -2.47 -13.37
C GLY A 65 -20.65 -2.07 -14.50
N GLU A 66 -21.07 -1.13 -15.34
CA GLU A 66 -20.22 -0.61 -16.41
C GLU A 66 -19.10 0.27 -15.84
N VAL A 67 -19.42 1.12 -14.85
CA VAL A 67 -18.43 1.93 -14.12
C VAL A 67 -17.34 1.04 -13.54
N GLU A 68 -17.72 -0.03 -12.81
CA GLU A 68 -16.77 -0.97 -12.24
C GLU A 68 -15.89 -1.61 -13.32
N SER A 69 -16.48 -2.01 -14.44
CA SER A 69 -15.74 -2.63 -15.54
C SER A 69 -14.65 -1.71 -16.10
N ILE A 70 -14.95 -0.42 -16.35
CA ILE A 70 -14.00 0.54 -16.91
C ILE A 70 -12.96 0.95 -15.87
N PHE A 71 -13.40 1.28 -14.66
CA PHE A 71 -12.50 1.72 -13.60
C PHE A 71 -11.59 0.59 -13.08
N SER A 72 -11.93 -0.68 -13.33
CA SER A 72 -11.03 -1.80 -13.02
C SER A 72 -9.80 -1.86 -13.94
N LEU A 73 -9.87 -1.23 -15.12
CA LEU A 73 -8.82 -1.27 -16.13
C LEU A 73 -7.68 -0.32 -15.77
N ARG A 74 -6.55 -0.88 -15.33
CA ARG A 74 -5.36 -0.10 -14.94
C ARG A 74 -4.85 0.87 -16.00
N HIS A 75 -4.96 0.51 -17.28
CA HIS A 75 -4.51 1.35 -18.39
C HIS A 75 -5.42 2.56 -18.68
N MET A 76 -6.57 2.66 -18.00
CA MET A 76 -7.51 3.79 -18.05
C MET A 76 -7.33 4.77 -16.90
N HIS A 77 -6.68 4.37 -15.80
CA HIS A 77 -6.62 5.14 -14.56
C HIS A 77 -6.00 6.53 -14.72
N GLU A 78 -4.95 6.64 -15.52
CA GLU A 78 -4.29 7.93 -15.78
C GLU A 78 -5.21 8.89 -16.54
N THR A 79 -5.87 8.41 -17.59
CA THR A 79 -6.84 9.18 -18.36
C THR A 79 -8.06 9.56 -17.51
N LEU A 80 -8.59 8.64 -16.70
CA LEU A 80 -9.69 8.92 -15.78
C LEU A 80 -9.33 10.02 -14.77
N LEU A 81 -8.12 10.00 -14.22
CA LEU A 81 -7.62 11.06 -13.32
C LEU A 81 -7.45 12.39 -14.05
N TYR A 82 -7.01 12.36 -15.30
CA TYR A 82 -6.89 13.57 -16.12
C TYR A 82 -8.26 14.22 -16.35
N GLU A 83 -9.26 13.42 -16.76
CA GLU A 83 -10.64 13.82 -17.04
C GLU A 83 -11.47 14.15 -15.78
N GLY A 84 -10.88 14.13 -14.58
CA GLY A 84 -11.55 14.60 -13.37
C GLY A 84 -12.48 13.59 -12.68
N CYS A 85 -12.26 12.29 -12.87
CA CYS A 85 -13.12 11.24 -12.28
C CYS A 85 -13.35 11.37 -10.76
N LEU A 86 -12.39 11.93 -10.01
CA LEU A 86 -12.50 12.09 -8.56
C LEU A 86 -13.66 13.01 -8.16
N ASN A 87 -14.00 14.00 -8.99
CA ASN A 87 -15.14 14.89 -8.74
C ASN A 87 -16.45 14.12 -8.86
N VAL A 88 -16.59 13.31 -9.90
CA VAL A 88 -17.79 12.49 -10.15
C VAL A 88 -17.95 11.43 -9.06
N LEU A 89 -16.86 10.75 -8.69
CA LEU A 89 -16.85 9.77 -7.59
C LEU A 89 -17.22 10.41 -6.25
N LYS A 90 -16.73 11.62 -5.98
CA LYS A 90 -17.13 12.39 -4.81
C LYS A 90 -18.64 12.66 -4.80
N SER A 91 -19.23 13.10 -5.92
CA SER A 91 -20.68 13.36 -5.99
C SER A 91 -21.49 12.09 -5.68
N TRP A 92 -21.08 10.93 -6.21
CA TRP A 92 -21.77 9.66 -5.96
C TRP A 92 -21.62 9.12 -4.53
N LEU A 93 -20.51 9.43 -3.86
CA LEU A 93 -20.22 9.00 -2.48
C LEU A 93 -20.70 10.00 -1.43
N SER A 94 -20.99 11.24 -1.82
CA SER A 94 -21.43 12.28 -0.89
C SER A 94 -22.77 11.89 -0.27
N PRO A 95 -22.97 12.18 1.03
CA PRO A 95 -24.27 11.98 1.65
C PRO A 95 -25.33 12.85 0.95
N LEU A 96 -26.57 12.38 1.00
CA LEU A 96 -27.72 13.13 0.51
C LEU A 96 -27.97 14.37 1.40
N PRO A 97 -28.83 15.32 0.98
CA PRO A 97 -29.12 16.53 1.77
C PRO A 97 -29.67 16.26 3.18
N ASP A 98 -30.29 15.08 3.37
CA ASP A 98 -30.80 14.57 4.65
C ASP A 98 -29.73 13.81 5.47
N TRP A 99 -28.46 13.85 5.04
CA TRP A 99 -27.32 13.13 5.59
C TRP A 99 -27.38 11.60 5.46
N THR A 100 -28.35 11.07 4.72
CA THR A 100 -28.40 9.63 4.46
C THR A 100 -27.29 9.21 3.51
N LEU A 101 -26.83 7.98 3.68
CA LEU A 101 -25.74 7.44 2.89
C LEU A 101 -26.28 6.88 1.56
N PRO A 102 -25.56 7.07 0.44
CA PRO A 102 -25.88 6.40 -0.80
C PRO A 102 -25.93 4.88 -0.62
N ASN A 103 -26.59 4.19 -1.56
CA ASN A 103 -26.75 2.73 -1.51
C ASN A 103 -25.41 2.02 -1.22
N VAL A 104 -25.43 1.05 -0.31
CA VAL A 104 -24.22 0.36 0.17
C VAL A 104 -23.42 -0.31 -0.96
N LYS A 105 -24.11 -0.78 -2.01
CA LYS A 105 -23.48 -1.39 -3.19
C LYS A 105 -22.67 -0.37 -3.96
N ILE A 106 -23.21 0.84 -4.15
CA ILE A 106 -22.49 1.95 -4.78
C ILE A 106 -21.25 2.30 -3.95
N ARG A 107 -21.43 2.50 -2.64
CA ARG A 107 -20.31 2.81 -1.73
C ARG A 107 -19.21 1.75 -1.79
N ALA A 108 -19.56 0.48 -1.65
CA ALA A 108 -18.60 -0.62 -1.64
C ALA A 108 -17.85 -0.80 -2.97
N THR A 109 -18.52 -0.60 -4.10
CA THR A 109 -17.88 -0.68 -5.43
C THR A 109 -16.95 0.52 -5.66
N LEU A 110 -17.39 1.74 -5.37
CA LEU A 110 -16.57 2.93 -5.60
C LEU A 110 -15.35 3.02 -4.66
N LEU A 111 -15.47 2.59 -3.40
CA LEU A 111 -14.33 2.50 -2.48
C LEU A 111 -13.29 1.48 -2.96
N ARG A 112 -13.74 0.31 -3.46
CA ARG A 112 -12.83 -0.69 -4.06
C ARG A 112 -12.11 -0.15 -5.29
N VAL A 113 -12.83 0.55 -6.16
CA VAL A 113 -12.25 1.21 -7.35
C VAL A 113 -11.20 2.25 -6.94
N LEU A 114 -11.51 3.10 -5.95
CA LEU A 114 -10.57 4.11 -5.43
C LEU A 114 -9.28 3.48 -4.91
N GLN A 115 -9.41 2.37 -4.17
CA GLN A 115 -8.26 1.61 -3.70
C GLN A 115 -7.44 1.01 -4.85
N LEU A 116 -8.11 0.47 -5.87
CA LEU A 116 -7.44 -0.16 -7.01
C LEU A 116 -6.61 0.83 -7.84
N MET A 117 -7.07 2.07 -7.96
CA MET A 117 -6.38 3.12 -8.71
C MET A 117 -5.01 3.50 -8.12
N LYS A 118 -4.72 3.13 -6.87
CA LYS A 118 -3.44 3.38 -6.17
C LYS A 118 -2.91 4.77 -6.46
N ILE A 119 -3.74 5.77 -6.15
CA ILE A 119 -3.41 7.18 -6.36
C ILE A 119 -2.29 7.53 -5.38
N ARG A 120 -1.06 7.26 -5.78
CA ARG A 120 0.12 7.69 -5.03
C ARG A 120 0.22 9.21 -5.17
N PRO A 121 0.26 9.94 -4.05
CA PRO A 121 0.48 11.37 -4.07
C PRO A 121 1.92 11.69 -4.53
N VAL A 122 2.07 11.79 -5.85
CA VAL A 122 3.11 12.58 -6.52
C VAL A 122 2.48 13.94 -6.81
N ASP A 123 3.26 15.02 -6.87
CA ASP A 123 2.79 16.41 -6.84
C ASP A 123 1.50 16.66 -7.66
N ASP A 124 1.49 16.34 -8.95
CA ASP A 124 0.32 16.53 -9.84
C ASP A 124 -0.96 15.78 -9.41
N LYS A 125 -0.79 14.56 -8.86
CA LYS A 125 -1.91 13.71 -8.42
C LYS A 125 -2.43 14.13 -7.05
N LEU A 126 -1.53 14.62 -6.19
CA LEU A 126 -1.90 15.16 -4.89
C LEU A 126 -2.77 16.40 -5.05
N ASP A 127 -2.46 17.27 -6.00
CA ASP A 127 -3.25 18.47 -6.26
C ASP A 127 -4.64 18.14 -6.80
N LYS A 128 -4.76 17.17 -7.70
CA LYS A 128 -6.07 16.63 -8.14
C LYS A 128 -6.87 16.01 -6.99
N LEU A 129 -6.20 15.32 -6.07
CA LEU A 129 -6.85 14.75 -4.88
C LEU A 129 -7.37 15.85 -3.94
N LYS A 130 -6.55 16.88 -3.70
CA LYS A 130 -6.91 18.04 -2.86
C LYS A 130 -8.05 18.84 -3.47
N SER A 131 -7.96 19.16 -4.77
CA SER A 131 -8.93 20.00 -5.47
C SER A 131 -10.30 19.33 -5.59
N SER A 132 -10.35 18.01 -5.81
CA SER A 132 -11.62 17.28 -5.83
C SER A 132 -12.32 17.30 -4.47
N GLY A 133 -11.55 17.24 -3.37
CA GLY A 133 -12.09 17.18 -2.01
C GLY A 133 -12.68 15.81 -1.65
N ILE A 134 -12.43 14.77 -2.45
CA ILE A 134 -12.92 13.41 -2.21
C ILE A 134 -12.41 12.83 -0.88
N GLY A 135 -11.22 13.23 -0.44
CA GLY A 135 -10.66 12.83 0.86
C GLY A 135 -11.56 13.18 2.05
N LYS A 136 -12.30 14.30 1.98
CA LYS A 136 -13.25 14.68 3.04
C LYS A 136 -14.45 13.73 3.10
N VAL A 137 -14.95 13.30 1.96
CA VAL A 137 -16.08 12.34 1.86
C VAL A 137 -15.65 10.97 2.34
N VAL A 138 -14.47 10.49 1.94
CA VAL A 138 -13.93 9.20 2.45
C VAL A 138 -13.71 9.25 3.96
N MET A 139 -13.21 10.37 4.51
CA MET A 139 -13.09 10.57 5.96
C MET A 139 -14.45 10.58 6.66
N PHE A 140 -15.47 11.17 6.05
CA PHE A 140 -16.84 11.14 6.58
C PHE A 140 -17.37 9.70 6.65
N LEU A 141 -17.26 8.93 5.55
CA LEU A 141 -17.67 7.51 5.50
C LEU A 141 -16.90 6.64 6.52
N TYR A 142 -15.62 6.94 6.76
CA TYR A 142 -14.85 6.26 7.80
C TYR A 142 -15.43 6.47 9.21
N LYS A 143 -15.92 7.68 9.49
CA LYS A 143 -16.38 8.09 10.84
C LYS A 143 -17.84 7.75 11.14
N VAL A 144 -18.72 7.77 10.13
CA VAL A 144 -20.16 7.58 10.33
C VAL A 144 -20.46 6.19 10.92
N SER A 145 -21.37 6.10 11.89
CA SER A 145 -21.76 4.82 12.52
C SER A 145 -22.33 3.83 11.53
N ASP A 146 -23.17 4.32 10.61
CA ASP A 146 -24.04 3.55 9.72
C ASP A 146 -23.32 2.94 8.51
N GLU A 147 -22.01 3.15 8.43
CA GLU A 147 -21.16 2.50 7.43
C GLU A 147 -20.76 1.08 7.87
N THR A 148 -20.70 0.19 6.89
CA THR A 148 -20.30 -1.21 7.08
C THR A 148 -18.84 -1.33 7.52
N PRO A 149 -18.49 -2.35 8.32
CA PRO A 149 -17.12 -2.54 8.80
C PRO A 149 -16.11 -2.70 7.65
N ASP A 150 -16.50 -3.40 6.57
CA ASP A 150 -15.65 -3.60 5.40
C ASP A 150 -15.35 -2.28 4.67
N ASN A 151 -16.37 -1.44 4.47
CA ASN A 151 -16.17 -0.12 3.86
C ASN A 151 -15.34 0.79 4.78
N LYS A 152 -15.54 0.75 6.11
CA LYS A 152 -14.70 1.50 7.05
C LYS A 152 -13.23 1.10 6.95
N ARG A 153 -12.96 -0.21 6.83
CA ARG A 153 -11.60 -0.70 6.60
C ARG A 153 -11.01 -0.14 5.31
N LEU A 154 -11.75 -0.22 4.20
CA LEU A 154 -11.32 0.33 2.90
C LEU A 154 -11.04 1.84 3.00
N CYS A 155 -11.94 2.61 3.63
CA CYS A 155 -11.74 4.03 3.85
C CYS A 155 -10.46 4.30 4.66
N GLY A 156 -10.21 3.53 5.73
CA GLY A 156 -9.00 3.66 6.55
C GLY A 156 -7.72 3.41 5.74
N GLU A 157 -7.70 2.36 4.91
CA GLU A 157 -6.56 2.03 4.03
C GLU A 157 -6.32 3.16 3.00
N ILE A 158 -7.38 3.67 2.37
CA ILE A 158 -7.31 4.78 1.41
C ILE A 158 -6.78 6.07 2.07
N ILE A 159 -7.32 6.43 3.25
CA ILE A 159 -6.91 7.62 3.99
C ILE A 159 -5.42 7.53 4.34
N GLN A 160 -4.96 6.38 4.83
CA GLN A 160 -3.55 6.18 5.15
C GLN A 160 -2.65 6.33 3.92
N GLU A 161 -3.03 5.76 2.78
CA GLU A 161 -2.26 5.87 1.54
C GLU A 161 -2.16 7.32 1.06
N TRP A 162 -3.27 8.06 1.10
CA TRP A 162 -3.33 9.45 0.66
C TRP A 162 -2.63 10.43 1.61
N SER A 163 -2.68 10.17 2.92
CA SER A 163 -2.11 11.08 3.92
C SER A 163 -0.62 10.88 4.13
N ARG A 164 -0.08 9.69 3.82
CA ARG A 164 1.34 9.35 4.04
C ARG A 164 2.32 10.39 3.47
N PRO A 165 2.23 10.82 2.20
CA PRO A 165 3.16 11.80 1.63
C PRO A 165 2.96 13.21 2.17
N ILE A 166 1.74 13.55 2.61
CA ILE A 166 1.46 14.86 3.23
C ILE A 166 2.13 14.93 4.59
N PHE A 167 2.04 13.84 5.37
CA PHE A 167 2.54 13.87 6.73
C PHE A 167 4.02 13.65 6.85
N ALA A 168 4.70 13.07 5.84
CA ALA A 168 6.15 12.92 5.69
C ALA A 168 6.94 13.24 6.98
N GLN A 169 6.61 12.55 8.08
CA GLN A 169 7.37 12.57 9.30
C GLN A 169 8.44 11.55 9.02
N ASN A 170 9.56 12.04 8.52
CA ASN A 170 10.86 11.35 8.47
C ASN A 170 10.78 9.85 8.80
N ASP A 171 10.35 9.04 7.85
CA ASP A 171 10.47 7.57 7.93
C ASP A 171 11.93 7.13 7.71
N SER A 172 12.88 8.04 7.92
CA SER A 172 14.24 7.64 8.25
C SER A 172 14.21 7.20 9.71
N TYR A 173 14.56 5.93 9.95
CA TYR A 173 14.90 5.45 11.30
C TYR A 173 15.94 6.35 12.02
N ALA A 174 16.62 7.25 11.29
CA ALA A 174 17.48 8.29 11.84
C ALA A 174 16.72 9.39 12.60
N SER A 175 15.47 9.72 12.25
CA SER A 175 14.68 10.75 12.93
C SER A 175 14.01 10.28 14.22
N ASN A 176 13.91 8.95 14.43
CA ASN A 176 13.56 8.37 15.73
C ASN A 176 14.77 8.29 16.68
N ARG A 177 15.94 8.81 16.29
CA ARG A 177 16.95 9.22 17.27
C ARG A 177 16.34 10.40 18.03
N LEU A 178 15.86 10.12 19.24
CA LEU A 178 15.71 11.15 20.25
C LEU A 178 17.00 12.00 20.21
N PRO A 179 16.92 13.32 19.95
CA PRO A 179 18.06 14.20 20.15
C PRO A 179 18.67 13.90 21.51
N ASP A 180 20.00 13.80 21.59
CA ASP A 180 20.69 13.42 22.83
C ASP A 180 20.30 14.36 24.00
N ASP A 181 19.85 15.57 23.69
CA ASP A 181 19.29 16.58 24.60
C ASP A 181 18.05 16.08 25.39
N ILE A 182 17.20 15.22 24.79
CA ILE A 182 16.03 14.64 25.47
C ILE A 182 16.45 13.51 26.42
N ARG A 183 17.54 12.79 26.11
CA ARG A 183 18.10 11.74 26.98
C ARG A 183 18.66 12.33 28.26
N GLU A 184 19.37 13.45 28.17
CA GLU A 184 19.88 14.16 29.35
C GLU A 184 18.74 14.67 30.24
N ASN A 185 17.72 15.30 29.66
CA ASN A 185 16.58 15.84 30.42
C ASN A 185 15.79 14.77 31.19
N ARG A 186 15.74 13.52 30.69
CA ARG A 186 15.07 12.40 31.38
C ARG A 186 15.85 11.92 32.60
N THR A 187 17.19 11.95 32.56
CA THR A 187 18.04 11.65 33.71
C THR A 187 18.03 12.76 34.77
N ILE A 188 17.99 14.03 34.33
CA ILE A 188 17.95 15.21 35.20
C ILE A 188 16.60 15.29 35.93
N ARG A 189 15.47 15.02 35.25
CA ARG A 189 14.14 14.96 35.88
C ARG A 189 14.02 13.84 36.92
N LYS A 190 14.65 12.67 36.71
CA LYS A 190 14.69 11.58 37.71
C LYS A 190 15.54 11.95 38.93
N LYS A 191 16.67 12.67 38.75
CA LYS A 191 17.50 13.17 39.87
C LYS A 191 16.79 14.25 40.70
N LYS A 192 16.03 15.17 40.07
CA LYS A 192 15.26 16.20 40.78
C LYS A 192 14.09 15.64 41.61
N LYS A 193 13.43 14.57 41.17
CA LYS A 193 12.38 13.89 41.96
C LYS A 193 12.91 13.12 43.17
N LYS A 194 14.15 12.60 43.14
CA LYS A 194 14.78 11.97 44.31
C LYS A 194 15.25 12.97 45.38
N LYS A 195 15.66 14.20 45.00
CA LYS A 195 16.13 15.21 45.96
C LYS A 195 15.02 16.00 46.69
N LYS A 196 13.77 16.00 46.20
CA LYS A 196 12.67 16.77 46.81
C LYS A 196 11.92 16.05 47.94
N LYS A 197 12.41 14.90 48.42
CA LYS A 197 11.79 14.11 49.50
C LYS A 197 12.64 14.00 50.77
N VAL A 198 13.59 14.92 50.96
CA VAL A 198 14.27 15.13 52.25
C VAL A 198 13.83 16.50 52.73
N ARG A 199 12.89 16.50 53.69
CA ARG A 199 12.62 17.66 54.55
C ARG A 199 13.87 17.89 55.39
N ALA A 200 14.33 19.14 55.44
CA ALA A 200 15.27 19.58 56.44
C ALA A 200 14.46 19.95 57.68
N ASP A 201 14.51 19.08 58.68
CA ASP A 201 14.69 19.46 60.08
C ASP A 201 15.25 18.23 60.81
N GLY A 202 16.39 18.44 61.47
CA GLY A 202 16.80 17.66 62.65
C GLY A 202 17.39 16.28 62.45
N GLU A 203 18.70 16.20 62.72
CA GLU A 203 19.44 15.08 63.30
C GLU A 203 19.63 13.77 62.52
N ALA A 204 20.92 13.49 62.27
CA ALA A 204 21.44 12.19 61.91
C ALA A 204 21.32 11.24 63.10
N VAL A 205 20.63 10.11 62.92
CA VAL A 205 20.81 8.94 63.77
C VAL A 205 20.88 7.71 62.86
N ASP A 206 22.06 7.12 62.84
CA ASP A 206 22.39 5.88 62.17
C ASP A 206 21.86 4.75 63.06
N GLU A 207 20.69 4.17 62.72
CA GLU A 207 20.15 3.03 63.48
C GLU A 207 19.79 1.87 62.55
N VAL A 208 20.61 0.83 62.67
CA VAL A 208 20.44 -0.50 62.11
C VAL A 208 19.17 -1.13 62.68
N GLN A 209 18.07 -1.14 61.90
CA GLN A 209 16.86 -1.89 62.26
C GLN A 209 16.72 -3.16 61.44
N LYS A 210 16.77 -4.27 62.18
CA LYS A 210 16.70 -5.69 61.76
C LYS A 210 15.48 -5.98 60.87
N PRO A 211 15.57 -6.96 59.94
CA PRO A 211 14.48 -7.27 59.04
C PRO A 211 13.34 -7.97 59.80
N ILE A 212 12.21 -7.29 59.95
CA ILE A 212 10.97 -7.90 60.42
C ILE A 212 10.59 -9.00 59.42
N HIS A 213 10.62 -10.25 59.87
CA HIS A 213 10.04 -11.39 59.20
C HIS A 213 8.55 -11.16 58.96
N ARG A 214 8.22 -10.71 57.75
CA ARG A 214 6.89 -10.88 57.17
C ARG A 214 7.06 -11.78 55.96
N ASN A 215 6.48 -12.98 56.04
CA ASN A 215 6.25 -13.89 54.93
C ASN A 215 5.33 -13.24 53.89
N ARG A 216 5.84 -12.24 53.17
CA ARG A 216 5.23 -11.71 51.96
C ARG A 216 6.20 -12.04 50.82
N LEU A 217 5.72 -12.80 49.85
CA LEU A 217 6.38 -12.98 48.57
C LEU A 217 6.68 -11.59 48.00
N ARG A 218 7.96 -11.25 47.86
CA ARG A 218 8.40 -10.00 47.25
C ARG A 218 8.12 -10.11 45.75
N MET A 219 7.11 -9.38 45.28
CA MET A 219 6.80 -9.29 43.86
C MET A 219 8.03 -8.77 43.10
N PRO A 220 8.56 -9.49 42.09
CA PRO A 220 9.65 -8.98 41.27
C PRO A 220 9.18 -7.73 40.53
N GLU A 221 9.91 -6.63 40.67
CA GLU A 221 9.65 -5.46 39.83
C GLU A 221 10.05 -5.78 38.39
N PRO A 222 9.25 -5.37 37.38
CA PRO A 222 9.59 -5.58 35.99
C PRO A 222 10.92 -4.89 35.69
N SER A 223 11.94 -5.69 35.36
CA SER A 223 13.22 -5.20 34.86
C SER A 223 12.96 -4.28 33.67
N GLN A 224 13.34 -3.02 33.77
CA GLN A 224 13.39 -2.15 32.59
C GLN A 224 14.58 -2.63 31.78
N MET A 225 14.29 -3.29 30.65
CA MET A 225 15.25 -3.74 29.63
C MET A 225 15.85 -2.51 28.90
N ASP A 226 16.39 -1.56 29.68
CA ASP A 226 17.08 -0.37 29.21
C ASP A 226 18.50 -0.78 28.83
N PHE A 227 18.67 -1.27 27.60
CA PHE A 227 19.98 -1.59 27.08
C PHE A 227 20.78 -0.29 26.88
N LYS A 228 21.83 -0.11 27.70
CA LYS A 228 22.78 1.01 27.59
C LYS A 228 23.66 0.91 26.33
N VAL A 229 23.81 -0.29 25.80
CA VAL A 229 24.64 -0.61 24.64
C VAL A 229 23.75 -1.21 23.57
N GLN A 230 23.65 -0.53 22.43
CA GLN A 230 22.98 -1.07 21.26
C GLN A 230 23.90 -2.13 20.64
N PRO A 231 23.42 -3.37 20.38
CA PRO A 231 24.23 -4.36 19.70
C PRO A 231 24.56 -3.85 18.29
N ALA A 232 25.85 -3.84 17.94
CA ALA A 232 26.28 -3.51 16.59
C ALA A 232 25.70 -4.55 15.61
N SER A 233 25.10 -4.07 14.52
CA SER A 233 24.71 -4.95 13.41
C SER A 233 25.95 -5.67 12.88
N ARG A 234 25.92 -7.01 12.85
CA ARG A 234 26.96 -7.83 12.20
C ARG A 234 26.76 -7.91 10.68
N VAL A 235 25.76 -7.22 10.13
CA VAL A 235 25.42 -7.26 8.71
C VAL A 235 26.17 -6.15 7.98
N ASP A 236 27.20 -6.52 7.22
CA ASP A 236 27.82 -5.65 6.22
C ASP A 236 26.82 -5.40 5.07
N PHE A 237 26.18 -4.23 5.09
CA PHE A 237 25.24 -3.84 4.03
C PHE A 237 25.92 -3.75 2.65
N ASP A 238 27.23 -3.51 2.60
CA ASP A 238 28.03 -3.51 1.36
C ASP A 238 28.23 -4.92 0.80
N LYS A 239 28.35 -5.95 1.65
CA LYS A 239 28.32 -7.36 1.20
C LYS A 239 26.94 -7.76 0.71
N ALA A 240 25.87 -7.32 1.40
CA ALA A 240 24.50 -7.63 1.00
C ALA A 240 24.11 -6.99 -0.36
N LYS A 241 24.59 -5.78 -0.65
CA LYS A 241 24.45 -5.14 -1.97
C LYS A 241 25.23 -5.87 -3.06
N LYS A 242 26.46 -6.34 -2.79
CA LYS A 242 27.26 -7.13 -3.76
C LYS A 242 26.62 -8.46 -4.17
N ILE A 243 25.82 -9.09 -3.29
CA ILE A 243 25.12 -10.35 -3.62
C ILE A 243 23.97 -10.10 -4.61
N GLN A 244 23.38 -8.90 -4.63
CA GLN A 244 22.27 -8.55 -5.53
C GLN A 244 22.73 -8.06 -6.92
N SER A 245 24.03 -7.80 -7.12
CA SER A 245 24.60 -7.51 -8.44
C SER A 245 25.46 -8.67 -8.94
N PRO A 246 24.86 -9.64 -9.65
CA PRO A 246 25.56 -10.19 -10.80
C PRO A 246 24.59 -10.41 -11.96
N GLU A 247 24.66 -9.49 -12.92
CA GLU A 247 24.40 -9.80 -14.31
C GLU A 247 25.08 -11.16 -14.64
N GLY A 248 24.31 -12.15 -15.10
CA GLY A 248 24.81 -13.48 -15.45
C GLY A 248 24.60 -14.63 -14.43
N SER A 249 24.08 -14.37 -13.22
CA SER A 249 23.82 -15.46 -12.23
C SER A 249 22.71 -16.43 -12.69
N ALA A 250 21.69 -15.92 -13.37
CA ALA A 250 20.61 -16.73 -13.95
C ALA A 250 21.12 -17.60 -15.12
N GLU A 251 22.01 -17.07 -15.94
CA GLU A 251 22.56 -17.73 -17.12
C GLU A 251 23.50 -18.89 -16.74
N ARG A 252 24.29 -18.71 -15.67
CA ARG A 252 25.16 -19.75 -15.10
C ARG A 252 24.34 -20.90 -14.49
N ARG A 253 23.22 -20.59 -13.81
CA ARG A 253 22.27 -21.60 -13.30
C ARG A 253 21.55 -22.36 -14.42
N TYR A 254 21.24 -21.70 -15.54
CA TYR A 254 20.61 -22.33 -16.70
C TYR A 254 21.55 -23.33 -17.39
N LYS A 255 22.81 -22.94 -17.66
CA LYS A 255 23.82 -23.83 -18.26
C LYS A 255 24.16 -25.03 -17.37
N ALA A 256 24.17 -24.85 -16.05
CA ALA A 256 24.42 -25.94 -15.11
C ALA A 256 23.29 -26.99 -15.07
N LYS A 257 22.03 -26.58 -15.28
CA LYS A 257 20.86 -27.49 -15.25
C LYS A 257 20.54 -28.12 -16.60
N PHE A 258 20.80 -27.43 -17.70
CA PHE A 258 20.36 -27.85 -19.04
C PHE A 258 21.49 -28.00 -20.08
N GLY A 259 22.75 -27.81 -19.68
CA GLY A 259 23.90 -28.06 -20.55
C GLY A 259 24.07 -29.55 -20.83
N LYS A 260 23.90 -29.96 -22.09
CA LYS A 260 24.10 -31.34 -22.56
C LYS A 260 25.54 -31.80 -22.24
N LYS A 261 25.69 -32.82 -21.39
CA LYS A 261 26.99 -33.50 -21.19
C LYS A 261 27.30 -34.33 -22.44
N LYS A 262 28.51 -34.18 -23.01
CA LYS A 262 29.02 -35.07 -24.07
C LYS A 262 29.15 -36.49 -23.52
N PRO A 263 28.78 -37.54 -24.28
CA PRO A 263 28.99 -38.93 -23.85
C PRO A 263 30.49 -39.28 -23.86
N PRO A 264 30.94 -40.20 -22.99
CA PRO A 264 32.33 -40.66 -22.98
C PRO A 264 32.62 -41.53 -24.21
N ALA A 265 33.85 -41.43 -24.73
CA ALA A 265 34.33 -42.21 -25.86
C ALA A 265 34.34 -43.71 -25.53
N ALA A 266 33.66 -44.51 -26.36
CA ALA A 266 33.67 -45.96 -26.26
C ALA A 266 35.01 -46.52 -26.78
N GLY A 267 35.73 -47.25 -25.91
CA GLY A 267 36.90 -48.03 -26.28
C GLY A 267 36.52 -49.18 -27.20
N GLY A 268 37.16 -49.25 -28.36
CA GLY A 268 37.01 -50.34 -29.31
C GLY A 268 37.81 -51.58 -28.86
N THR A 269 37.11 -52.69 -28.65
CA THR A 269 37.72 -54.02 -28.57
C THR A 269 37.61 -54.64 -29.96
N LYS A 270 38.75 -54.94 -30.60
CA LYS A 270 38.82 -55.67 -31.87
C LYS A 270 38.72 -57.17 -31.57
N MET A 271 37.74 -57.84 -32.18
CA MET A 271 37.71 -59.30 -32.31
C MET A 271 38.07 -59.64 -33.76
N SER A 272 39.15 -60.38 -33.94
CA SER A 272 39.60 -60.97 -35.21
C SER A 272 38.84 -62.27 -35.46
N ILE A 273 38.46 -62.54 -36.70
CA ILE A 273 38.04 -63.85 -37.20
C ILE A 273 38.74 -64.08 -38.55
N GLU A 274 39.37 -65.25 -38.68
CA GLU A 274 39.75 -65.91 -39.94
C GLU A 274 38.52 -66.24 -40.80
#